data_AF-A0A183KVW7-F1
#
_entry.id   AF-A0A183KVW7-F1
#
_cell.length_a   1.000
_cell.length_b   1.000
_cell.length_c   1.000
_cell.angle_alpha   90.00
_cell.angle_beta   90.00
_cell.angle_gamma   90.00
#
_symmetry.space_group_name_H-M   'P 1'
#
loop_
_entity.id
_entity.type
_entity.pdbx_description
1 polymer ?
#
loop_
_entity_poly.entity_id
_entity_poly.type
_entity_poly.pdbx_seq_one_letter_code
_entity_poly.pdbx_strand_id
1 'polypeptide(L)'
;MIGKVENLAANKLLYGFRLKRVSVQLRTVPHDDSGVSHILEHTVLCGSQKYPCRDPFMKMTQRSQATFMNAFTGKLYAYGKSFFLASDWTMYPFSTMNNTDFQNLLKVYLDAVFRPKIEELDFMQEGWRLEPENLNDMTSNLVLKGVVFNEMKGVFVSFSDFPSVRIHQFQKTYQHIMLTSKLTTHY
;
A
#
# COMPACT_ATOMS: atom_id res chain seq x y z
N MET A 1 -24.34 18.39 -44.26
CA MET A 1 -24.34 17.56 -43.04
C MET A 1 -22.90 17.35 -42.58
N ILE A 2 -22.36 18.29 -41.81
CA ILE A 2 -21.08 18.11 -41.12
C ILE A 2 -21.39 18.45 -39.66
N GLY A 3 -21.65 17.40 -38.89
CA GLY A 3 -21.99 17.50 -37.48
C GLY A 3 -20.80 17.98 -36.67
N LYS A 4 -21.01 19.07 -35.94
CA LYS A 4 -20.08 19.56 -34.90
C LYS A 4 -19.85 18.46 -33.86
N VAL A 5 -18.70 17.80 -33.93
CA VAL A 5 -18.11 17.10 -32.79
C VAL A 5 -17.34 18.14 -31.97
N GLU A 6 -18.06 19.13 -31.45
CA GLU A 6 -17.50 20.13 -30.53
C GLU A 6 -17.69 19.63 -29.10
N ASN A 7 -16.62 19.07 -28.54
CA ASN A 7 -16.23 19.17 -27.14
C ASN A 7 -17.26 18.75 -26.07
N LEU A 8 -17.42 17.43 -25.86
CA LEU A 8 -17.97 16.90 -24.60
C LEU A 8 -17.14 17.32 -23.37
N ALA A 9 -15.85 17.65 -23.54
CA ALA A 9 -14.97 18.12 -22.47
C ALA A 9 -15.28 19.55 -22.00
N ALA A 10 -15.71 20.45 -22.91
CA ALA A 10 -16.04 21.83 -22.57
C ALA A 10 -17.41 21.94 -21.88
N ASN A 11 -18.37 21.07 -22.23
CA ASN A 11 -19.69 21.08 -21.59
C ASN A 11 -19.69 20.60 -20.13
N LYS A 12 -18.66 19.90 -19.66
CA LYS A 12 -18.50 19.58 -18.22
C LYS A 12 -18.05 20.79 -17.38
N LEU A 13 -17.45 21.81 -17.98
CA LEU A 13 -17.04 23.03 -17.28
C LEU A 13 -18.21 23.99 -16.98
N LEU A 14 -19.33 23.86 -17.69
CA LEU A 14 -20.46 24.79 -17.61
C LEU A 14 -21.48 24.49 -16.48
N TYR A 15 -21.34 23.37 -15.75
CA TYR A 15 -22.33 22.93 -14.74
C TYR A 15 -21.82 22.83 -13.29
N GLY A 16 -20.71 23.51 -12.93
CA GLY A 16 -20.32 23.68 -11.52
C GLY A 16 -19.67 22.47 -10.82
N PHE A 17 -19.44 21.34 -11.52
CA PHE A 17 -18.74 20.18 -10.95
C PHE A 17 -17.24 20.22 -11.26
N ARG A 18 -16.48 20.91 -10.40
CA ARG A 18 -15.00 20.94 -10.48
C ARG A 18 -14.40 19.76 -9.72
N LEU A 19 -13.58 18.96 -10.42
CA LEU A 19 -12.76 17.90 -9.84
C LEU A 19 -11.79 18.48 -8.80
N LYS A 20 -11.82 17.93 -7.59
CA LYS A 20 -10.92 18.26 -6.49
C LYS A 20 -9.98 17.10 -6.26
N ARG A 21 -8.72 17.42 -5.99
CA ARG A 21 -7.65 16.43 -5.77
C ARG A 21 -6.76 16.95 -4.64
N VAL A 22 -6.38 16.06 -3.74
CA VAL A 22 -5.43 16.31 -2.66
C VAL A 22 -4.54 15.08 -2.52
N SER A 23 -3.31 15.32 -2.07
CA SER A 23 -2.39 14.27 -1.70
C SER A 23 -1.61 14.69 -0.46
N VAL A 24 -1.43 13.75 0.47
CA VAL A 24 -0.50 13.89 1.59
C VAL A 24 0.75 13.10 1.23
N GLN A 25 1.90 13.76 1.19
CA GLN A 25 3.18 13.13 0.87
C GLN A 25 4.13 13.27 2.07
N LEU A 26 4.70 12.14 2.49
CA LEU A 26 5.67 12.05 3.56
C LEU A 26 7.00 11.59 2.99
N ARG A 27 8.10 12.14 3.51
CA ARG A 27 9.44 11.61 3.24
C ARG A 27 9.66 10.39 4.13
N THR A 28 9.96 9.25 3.52
CA THR A 28 10.13 7.96 4.19
C THR A 28 11.44 7.35 3.72
N VAL A 29 12.55 7.54 4.42
CA VAL A 29 13.85 6.99 3.97
C VAL A 29 14.10 5.67 4.70
N PRO A 30 13.86 4.49 4.09
CA PRO A 30 14.14 3.22 4.74
C PRO A 30 15.65 3.03 4.91
N HIS A 31 16.06 2.46 6.02
CA HIS A 31 17.47 2.16 6.32
C HIS A 31 17.87 0.72 5.97
N ASP A 32 16.91 -0.12 5.60
CA ASP A 32 17.09 -1.52 5.25
C ASP A 32 16.08 -1.97 4.16
N ASP A 33 16.24 -3.21 3.74
CA ASP A 33 15.45 -3.85 2.69
C ASP A 33 14.19 -4.54 3.23
N SER A 34 13.74 -4.20 4.44
CA SER A 34 12.58 -4.84 5.09
C SER A 34 11.25 -4.53 4.41
N GLY A 35 11.19 -3.46 3.60
CA GLY A 35 9.95 -2.95 3.03
C GLY A 35 9.09 -2.16 4.02
N VAL A 36 9.64 -1.75 5.18
CA VAL A 36 8.91 -1.07 6.26
C VAL A 36 8.04 0.09 5.78
N SER A 37 8.52 0.93 4.85
CA SER A 37 7.75 2.06 4.32
C SER A 37 6.51 1.61 3.55
N HIS A 38 6.60 0.49 2.83
CA HIS A 38 5.50 -0.05 2.03
C HIS A 38 4.49 -0.79 2.91
N ILE A 39 4.97 -1.56 3.89
CA ILE A 39 4.10 -2.21 4.88
C ILE A 39 3.35 -1.14 5.70
N LEU A 40 4.04 -0.06 6.07
CA LEU A 40 3.43 1.04 6.82
C LEU A 40 2.35 1.74 5.99
N GLU A 41 2.57 1.95 4.69
CA GLU A 41 1.57 2.52 3.79
C GLU A 41 0.25 1.74 3.80
N HIS A 42 0.32 0.41 3.75
CA HIS A 42 -0.86 -0.43 3.91
C HIS A 42 -1.45 -0.34 5.32
N THR A 43 -0.61 -0.49 6.34
CA THR A 43 -1.06 -0.67 7.73
C THR A 43 -1.74 0.58 8.29
N VAL A 44 -1.32 1.79 7.89
CA VAL A 44 -1.99 3.02 8.34
C VAL A 44 -3.41 3.15 7.81
N LEU A 45 -3.75 2.45 6.73
CA LEU A 45 -5.08 2.44 6.11
C LEU A 45 -6.03 1.38 6.72
N CYS A 46 -5.54 0.52 7.62
CA CYS A 46 -6.32 -0.51 8.33
C CYS A 46 -7.15 0.05 9.49
N GLY A 47 -6.81 1.23 10.01
CA GLY A 47 -7.54 1.84 11.12
C GLY A 47 -6.82 3.04 11.74
N SER A 48 -7.61 3.95 12.30
CA SER A 48 -7.09 5.17 12.93
C SER A 48 -7.80 5.49 14.25
N GLN A 49 -7.28 6.43 15.03
CA GLN A 49 -7.88 6.79 16.33
C GLN A 49 -9.33 7.27 16.19
N LYS A 50 -9.63 8.09 15.18
CA LYS A 50 -10.99 8.60 14.92
C LYS A 50 -11.87 7.60 14.16
N TYR A 51 -11.26 6.74 13.34
CA TYR A 51 -11.96 5.74 12.55
C TYR A 51 -11.43 4.34 12.90
N PRO A 52 -11.77 3.80 14.09
CA PRO A 52 -11.15 2.60 14.63
C PRO A 52 -11.70 1.29 14.07
N CYS A 53 -12.62 1.37 13.12
CA CYS A 53 -13.16 0.18 12.46
C CYS A 53 -12.10 -0.41 11.53
N ARG A 54 -12.08 -1.74 11.38
CA ARG A 54 -11.15 -2.41 10.45
C ARG A 54 -11.34 -1.96 9.00
N ASP A 55 -10.24 -1.71 8.30
CA ASP A 55 -10.14 -1.30 6.90
C ASP A 55 -11.05 -0.11 6.49
N PRO A 56 -10.91 1.08 7.12
CA PRO A 56 -11.67 2.27 6.72
C PRO A 56 -11.45 2.63 5.25
N PHE A 57 -10.22 2.49 4.74
CA PHE A 57 -9.90 2.81 3.34
C PHE A 57 -10.73 1.97 2.36
N MET A 58 -10.74 0.64 2.53
CA MET A 58 -11.54 -0.26 1.69
C MET A 58 -13.03 0.02 1.83
N LYS A 59 -13.52 0.29 3.05
CA LYS A 59 -14.92 0.67 3.26
C LYS A 59 -15.29 1.98 2.55
N MET A 60 -14.35 2.93 2.46
CA MET A 60 -14.57 4.19 1.76
C MET A 60 -14.66 4.01 0.24
N THR A 61 -14.00 3.00 -0.36
CA THR A 61 -14.15 2.72 -1.81
C THR A 61 -15.60 2.42 -2.20
N GLN A 62 -16.40 1.85 -1.29
CA GLN A 62 -17.82 1.54 -1.51
C GLN A 62 -18.78 2.64 -1.05
N ARG A 63 -18.30 3.61 -0.26
CA ARG A 63 -19.12 4.66 0.39
C ARG A 63 -18.85 6.07 -0.14
N SER A 64 -17.87 6.21 -1.01
CA SER A 64 -17.41 7.46 -1.58
C SER A 64 -17.85 7.60 -3.05
N GLN A 65 -17.93 8.84 -3.52
CA GLN A 65 -18.06 9.18 -4.94
C GLN A 65 -16.69 9.57 -5.53
N ALA A 66 -15.60 9.06 -4.94
CA ALA A 66 -14.26 9.33 -5.39
C ALA A 66 -14.06 8.90 -6.85
N THR A 67 -13.43 9.77 -7.62
CA THR A 67 -12.92 9.44 -8.95
C THR A 67 -11.56 8.75 -8.88
N PHE A 68 -10.85 8.90 -7.77
CA PHE A 68 -9.58 8.23 -7.52
C PHE A 68 -9.31 8.16 -6.01
N MET A 69 -8.82 7.02 -5.53
CA MET A 69 -8.31 6.81 -4.19
C MET A 69 -7.16 5.82 -4.30
N ASN A 70 -6.00 6.15 -3.76
CA ASN A 70 -4.89 5.22 -3.70
C ASN A 70 -3.90 5.62 -2.61
N ALA A 71 -2.90 4.79 -2.42
CA ALA A 71 -1.68 5.09 -1.71
C ALA A 71 -0.50 4.50 -2.49
N PHE A 72 0.66 5.13 -2.35
CA PHE A 72 1.85 4.78 -3.12
C PHE A 72 3.09 4.96 -2.28
N THR A 73 3.95 3.95 -2.31
CA THR A 73 5.30 4.02 -1.76
C THR A 73 6.31 4.08 -2.91
N GLY A 74 6.69 5.29 -3.32
CA GLY A 74 7.40 5.52 -4.57
C GLY A 74 8.87 5.91 -4.43
N LYS A 75 9.64 5.66 -5.49
CA LYS A 75 11.06 6.02 -5.64
C LYS A 75 11.21 7.38 -6.34
N LEU A 76 12.18 8.20 -5.92
CA LEU A 76 12.67 9.31 -6.75
C LEU A 76 13.70 8.73 -7.75
N TYR A 77 13.45 8.83 -9.06
CA TYR A 77 14.39 8.36 -10.08
C TYR A 77 15.71 9.15 -10.00
N ALA A 78 16.73 8.58 -9.36
CA ALA A 78 18.12 8.85 -9.69
C ALA A 78 18.62 7.70 -10.57
N TYR A 79 19.06 8.07 -11.77
CA TYR A 79 19.65 7.21 -12.79
C TYR A 79 20.76 6.34 -12.18
N GLY A 80 20.56 5.02 -12.14
CA GLY A 80 21.62 4.06 -11.82
C GLY A 80 21.73 3.62 -10.35
N LYS A 81 21.49 2.32 -10.14
CA LYS A 81 21.68 1.48 -8.94
C LYS A 81 20.49 1.36 -7.98
N SER A 82 20.13 0.09 -7.72
CA SER A 82 19.03 -0.47 -6.89
C SER A 82 17.61 -0.02 -7.22
N PHE A 83 16.90 -0.85 -7.99
CA PHE A 83 15.54 -0.56 -8.48
C PHE A 83 14.41 -0.91 -7.48
N PHE A 84 14.65 -1.46 -6.28
CA PHE A 84 13.50 -1.98 -5.50
C PHE A 84 13.43 -1.80 -3.98
N LEU A 85 14.32 -1.06 -3.31
CA LEU A 85 14.31 -1.09 -1.83
C LEU A 85 14.41 0.28 -1.13
N ALA A 86 14.42 1.38 -1.89
CA ALA A 86 14.44 2.73 -1.33
C ALA A 86 13.38 3.60 -2.00
N SER A 87 12.20 3.64 -1.40
CA SER A 87 11.15 4.61 -1.72
C SER A 87 11.27 5.75 -0.74
N ASP A 88 11.87 6.87 -1.16
CA ASP A 88 12.13 8.03 -0.28
C ASP A 88 10.87 8.82 0.09
N TRP A 89 9.70 8.40 -0.43
CA TRP A 89 8.43 9.01 -0.14
C TRP A 89 7.26 8.04 -0.17
N THR A 90 6.27 8.32 0.67
CA THR A 90 4.96 7.66 0.66
C THR A 90 3.88 8.73 0.47
N MET A 91 2.90 8.44 -0.39
CA MET A 91 1.91 9.40 -0.83
C MET A 91 0.50 8.80 -0.78
N TYR A 92 -0.46 9.58 -0.27
CA TYR A 92 -1.87 9.17 -0.14
C TYR A 92 -2.79 10.11 -0.91
N PRO A 93 -2.96 9.91 -2.23
CA PRO A 93 -3.80 10.75 -3.07
C PRO A 93 -5.27 10.30 -3.13
N PHE A 94 -6.18 11.27 -3.18
CA PHE A 94 -7.56 11.04 -3.61
C PHE A 94 -8.11 12.20 -4.45
N SER A 95 -9.16 11.92 -5.22
CA SER A 95 -9.91 12.94 -5.95
C SER A 95 -11.41 12.63 -6.02
N THR A 96 -12.22 13.68 -6.04
CA THR A 96 -13.68 13.59 -6.14
C THR A 96 -14.25 14.89 -6.70
N MET A 97 -15.42 14.83 -7.33
CA MET A 97 -16.15 16.02 -7.78
C MET A 97 -17.08 16.57 -6.69
N ASN A 98 -17.42 15.76 -5.68
CA ASN A 98 -18.39 16.09 -4.63
C ASN A 98 -17.72 16.80 -3.44
N ASN A 99 -18.28 17.93 -2.99
CA ASN A 99 -17.72 18.73 -1.89
C ASN A 99 -17.75 18.01 -0.54
N THR A 100 -18.87 17.35 -0.23
CA THR A 100 -19.05 16.64 1.03
C THR A 100 -18.14 15.43 1.08
N ASP A 101 -18.08 14.69 -0.02
CA ASP A 101 -17.19 13.53 -0.18
C ASP A 101 -15.71 13.94 -0.03
N PHE A 102 -15.32 15.09 -0.61
CA PHE A 102 -13.96 15.61 -0.47
C PHE A 102 -13.59 15.83 1.01
N GLN A 103 -14.48 16.42 1.80
CA GLN A 103 -14.26 16.64 3.23
C GLN A 103 -14.24 15.33 4.03
N ASN A 104 -15.06 14.35 3.63
CA ASN A 104 -15.08 13.04 4.28
C ASN A 104 -13.79 12.27 4.03
N LEU A 105 -13.36 12.17 2.77
CA LEU A 105 -12.10 11.52 2.39
C LEU A 105 -10.90 12.23 3.02
N LEU A 106 -10.87 13.57 3.01
CA LEU A 106 -9.79 14.33 3.65
C LEU A 106 -9.65 13.98 5.12
N LYS A 107 -10.75 13.90 5.86
CA LYS A 107 -10.74 13.54 7.30
C LYS A 107 -10.25 12.11 7.52
N VAL A 108 -10.66 11.16 6.69
CA VAL A 108 -10.22 9.76 6.79
C VAL A 108 -8.73 9.64 6.49
N TYR A 109 -8.25 10.24 5.40
CA TYR A 109 -6.84 10.19 5.01
C TYR A 109 -5.93 10.88 6.03
N LEU A 110 -6.28 12.08 6.51
CA LEU A 110 -5.47 12.78 7.51
C LEU A 110 -5.41 12.00 8.83
N ASP A 111 -6.53 11.39 9.26
CA ASP A 111 -6.52 10.63 10.51
C ASP A 111 -5.75 9.31 10.38
N ALA A 112 -5.87 8.62 9.26
CA ALA A 112 -5.07 7.43 8.93
C ALA A 112 -3.57 7.75 8.95
N VAL A 113 -3.15 8.82 8.25
CA VAL A 113 -1.73 9.15 8.12
C VAL A 113 -1.12 9.66 9.43
N PHE A 114 -1.81 10.52 10.18
CA PHE A 114 -1.22 11.18 11.35
C PHE A 114 -1.56 10.51 12.69
N ARG A 115 -2.61 9.70 12.75
CA ARG A 115 -3.07 9.00 13.97
C ARG A 115 -3.51 7.56 13.68
N PRO A 116 -2.68 6.73 13.04
CA PRO A 116 -3.01 5.33 12.80
C PRO A 116 -3.06 4.55 14.12
N LYS A 117 -3.83 3.46 14.15
CA LYS A 117 -3.82 2.53 15.30
C LYS A 117 -2.64 1.56 15.26
N ILE A 118 -2.26 1.10 14.07
CA ILE A 118 -1.21 0.09 13.82
C ILE A 118 -1.33 -1.09 14.80
N GLU A 119 -2.36 -1.92 14.60
CA GLU A 119 -2.55 -3.12 15.40
C GLU A 119 -1.64 -4.26 14.88
N GLU A 120 -1.17 -5.13 15.76
CA GLU A 120 -0.23 -6.21 15.42
C GLU A 120 -0.82 -7.15 14.35
N LEU A 121 -2.10 -7.51 14.49
CA LEU A 121 -2.77 -8.38 13.52
C LEU A 121 -2.92 -7.74 12.14
N ASP A 122 -3.10 -6.42 12.07
CA ASP A 122 -3.16 -5.68 10.81
C ASP A 122 -1.77 -5.66 10.16
N PHE A 123 -0.71 -5.41 10.94
CA PHE A 123 0.67 -5.48 10.46
C PHE A 123 1.03 -6.90 9.96
N MET A 124 0.61 -7.95 10.66
CA MET A 124 0.80 -9.35 10.23
C MET A 124 0.00 -9.73 8.99
N GLN A 125 -1.15 -9.10 8.78
CA GLN A 125 -1.96 -9.30 7.58
C GLN A 125 -1.31 -8.62 6.38
N GLU A 126 -1.05 -7.32 6.50
CA GLU A 126 -0.57 -6.48 5.41
C GLU A 126 0.90 -6.73 5.10
N GLY A 127 1.76 -6.90 6.10
CA GLY A 127 3.18 -7.16 5.94
C GLY A 127 3.47 -8.62 5.65
N TRP A 128 3.78 -9.37 6.70
CA TRP A 128 4.04 -10.81 6.62
C TRP A 128 3.79 -11.49 7.97
N ARG A 129 3.48 -12.79 7.92
CA ARG A 129 3.37 -13.69 9.07
C ARG A 129 3.68 -15.12 8.69
N LEU A 130 4.02 -15.93 9.69
CA LEU A 130 4.01 -17.38 9.58
C LEU A 130 2.62 -17.88 9.95
N GLU A 131 2.04 -18.71 9.10
CA GLU A 131 0.75 -19.34 9.33
C GLU A 131 0.85 -20.82 8.98
N PRO A 132 0.23 -21.74 9.74
CA PRO A 132 0.12 -23.13 9.34
C PRO A 132 -0.52 -23.26 7.95
N GLU A 133 -0.04 -24.18 7.13
CA GLU A 133 -0.63 -24.48 5.82
C GLU A 133 -2.10 -24.87 5.98
N ASN A 134 -2.42 -25.64 7.02
CA ASN A 134 -3.77 -25.96 7.42
C ASN A 134 -4.09 -25.38 8.81
N LEU A 135 -5.03 -24.43 8.86
CA LEU A 135 -5.45 -23.77 10.10
C LEU A 135 -6.07 -24.72 11.14
N ASN A 136 -6.56 -25.88 10.70
CA ASN A 136 -7.13 -26.90 11.59
C ASN A 136 -6.08 -27.92 12.07
N ASP A 137 -4.84 -27.82 11.59
CA ASP A 137 -3.74 -28.72 11.94
C ASP A 137 -2.49 -27.91 12.30
N MET A 138 -2.27 -27.73 13.60
CA MET A 138 -1.12 -27.00 14.15
C MET A 138 0.22 -27.73 13.94
N THR A 139 0.20 -28.99 13.48
CA THR A 139 1.41 -29.74 13.12
C THR A 139 1.79 -29.57 11.65
N SER A 140 0.92 -28.94 10.86
CA SER A 140 1.18 -28.66 9.45
C SER A 140 2.35 -27.69 9.27
N ASN A 141 2.98 -27.74 8.10
CA ASN A 141 4.12 -26.89 7.79
C ASN A 141 3.74 -25.41 7.88
N LEU A 142 4.65 -24.59 8.41
CA LEU A 142 4.48 -23.15 8.43
C LEU A 142 4.79 -22.55 7.05
N VAL A 143 3.89 -21.71 6.56
CA VAL A 143 4.03 -20.95 5.31
C VAL A 143 4.03 -19.45 5.58
N LEU A 144 4.81 -18.71 4.79
CA LEU A 144 4.80 -17.25 4.81
C LEU A 144 3.58 -16.72 4.05
N LYS A 145 2.79 -15.87 4.70
CA LYS A 145 1.64 -15.16 4.13
C LYS A 145 1.75 -13.67 4.42
N GLY A 146 1.15 -12.83 3.58
CA GLY A 146 1.10 -11.37 3.75
C GLY A 146 0.75 -10.67 2.45
N VAL A 147 0.08 -9.51 2.53
CA VAL A 147 -0.34 -8.76 1.33
C VAL A 147 0.87 -8.23 0.58
N VAL A 148 1.68 -7.38 1.23
CA VAL A 148 2.91 -6.80 0.67
C VAL A 148 3.92 -7.90 0.33
N PHE A 149 4.01 -8.95 1.14
CA PHE A 149 4.86 -10.11 0.82
C PHE A 149 4.51 -10.74 -0.54
N ASN A 150 3.22 -10.99 -0.78
CA ASN A 150 2.75 -11.57 -2.04
C ASN A 150 2.86 -10.60 -3.22
N GLU A 151 2.61 -9.31 -2.99
CA GLU A 151 2.79 -8.26 -3.99
C GLU A 151 4.25 -8.21 -4.48
N MET A 152 5.20 -8.12 -3.55
CA MET A 152 6.62 -8.06 -3.89
C MET A 152 7.08 -9.36 -4.56
N LYS A 153 6.57 -10.52 -4.13
CA LYS A 153 6.82 -11.79 -4.83
C LYS A 153 6.37 -11.74 -6.30
N GLY A 154 5.19 -11.18 -6.57
CA GLY A 154 4.67 -10.99 -7.92
C GLY A 154 5.53 -10.05 -8.77
N VAL A 155 5.97 -8.94 -8.17
CA VAL A 155 6.92 -7.99 -8.79
C VAL A 155 8.18 -8.74 -9.24
N PHE A 156 8.85 -9.49 -8.35
CA PHE A 156 10.08 -10.20 -8.70
C PHE A 156 9.90 -11.28 -9.79
N VAL A 157 8.76 -11.97 -9.85
CA VAL A 157 8.45 -12.93 -10.91
C VAL A 157 8.24 -12.23 -12.26
N SER A 158 7.67 -11.03 -12.27
CA SER A 158 7.58 -10.22 -13.48
C SER A 158 8.95 -9.69 -13.94
N PHE A 159 9.93 -9.60 -13.04
CA PHE A 159 11.29 -9.14 -13.36
C PHE A 159 12.28 -10.26 -13.71
N SER A 160 11.88 -11.54 -13.67
CA SER A 160 12.75 -12.66 -14.07
C SER A 160 13.14 -12.65 -15.57
N ASP A 161 12.60 -11.75 -16.38
CA ASP A 161 13.10 -11.45 -17.73
C ASP A 161 14.38 -10.58 -17.74
N PHE A 162 14.89 -10.17 -16.57
CA PHE A 162 16.19 -9.48 -16.40
C PHE A 162 17.14 -10.26 -15.46
N PRO A 163 18.47 -10.30 -15.72
CA PRO A 163 19.32 -11.43 -15.33
C PRO A 163 19.57 -11.61 -13.81
N SER A 164 19.19 -12.81 -13.34
CA SER A 164 19.76 -13.77 -12.38
C SER A 164 20.52 -13.37 -11.10
N VAL A 165 21.01 -12.14 -10.91
CA VAL A 165 21.85 -11.78 -9.74
C VAL A 165 21.02 -11.47 -8.48
N ARG A 166 19.71 -11.22 -8.61
CA ARG A 166 18.90 -10.59 -7.55
C ARG A 166 17.92 -11.49 -6.79
N ILE A 167 17.63 -12.69 -7.27
CA ILE A 167 16.87 -13.71 -6.50
C ILE A 167 17.66 -14.12 -5.24
N HIS A 168 18.98 -14.12 -5.33
CA HIS A 168 19.87 -14.53 -4.24
C HIS A 168 19.92 -13.54 -3.06
N GLN A 169 19.68 -12.24 -3.31
CA GLN A 169 19.65 -11.21 -2.26
C GLN A 169 18.34 -11.25 -1.47
N PHE A 170 17.21 -11.45 -2.15
CA PHE A 170 15.93 -11.77 -1.50
C PHE A 170 16.11 -13.02 -0.64
N GLN A 171 16.55 -14.14 -1.21
CA GLN A 171 16.78 -15.37 -0.44
C GLN A 171 17.68 -15.19 0.78
N LYS A 172 18.71 -14.33 0.74
CA LYS A 172 19.59 -14.05 1.89
C LYS A 172 18.93 -13.23 2.99
N THR A 173 18.22 -12.15 2.65
CA THR A 173 17.47 -11.35 3.63
C THR A 173 16.37 -12.20 4.29
N TYR A 174 15.69 -13.06 3.51
CA TYR A 174 14.64 -13.95 4.04
C TYR A 174 15.18 -15.19 4.77
N GLN A 175 16.34 -15.74 4.39
CA GLN A 175 17.02 -16.77 5.19
C GLN A 175 17.40 -16.22 6.57
N HIS A 176 17.81 -14.96 6.67
CA HIS A 176 18.10 -14.31 7.95
C HIS A 176 16.84 -14.16 8.83
N ILE A 177 15.68 -13.85 8.23
CA ILE A 177 14.37 -13.79 8.92
C ILE A 177 13.89 -15.19 9.37
N MET A 178 14.07 -16.21 8.53
CA MET A 178 13.72 -17.61 8.86
C MET A 178 14.69 -18.23 9.90
N LEU A 179 15.94 -17.77 9.96
CA LEU A 179 16.91 -18.19 10.98
C LEU A 179 16.65 -17.53 12.33
N THR A 180 16.18 -16.28 12.34
CA THR A 180 15.80 -15.58 13.58
C THR A 180 14.49 -16.11 14.16
N SER A 181 13.53 -16.53 13.34
CA SER A 181 12.28 -17.15 13.84
C SER A 181 12.48 -18.55 14.44
N LYS A 182 13.47 -19.32 13.96
CA LYS A 182 13.88 -20.59 14.59
C LYS A 182 14.53 -20.43 15.97
N LEU A 183 15.07 -19.25 16.27
CA LEU A 183 15.64 -18.95 17.58
C LEU A 183 14.58 -18.52 18.61
N THR A 184 13.40 -18.09 18.16
CA THR A 184 12.28 -17.68 19.04
C THR A 184 11.29 -18.80 19.37
N THR A 185 11.38 -19.98 18.73
CA THR A 185 10.53 -21.15 19.04
C THR A 185 11.01 -22.00 20.23
N HIS A 186 11.87 -21.45 21.08
CA HIS A 186 12.29 -22.07 22.34
C HIS A 186 11.76 -21.29 23.55
N TYR A 187 10.45 -21.11 23.64
CA TYR A 187 9.72 -20.85 24.91
C TYR A 187 8.32 -21.43 24.83
#